data_AF-A0AAW0PNK2-F1
#
_entry.id   AF-A0AAW0PNK2-F1
#
_cell.length_a   1.000
_cell.length_b   1.000
_cell.length_c   1.000
_cell.angle_alpha   90.00
_cell.angle_beta   90.00
_cell.angle_gamma   90.00
#
_symmetry.space_group_name_H-M   'P 1'
#
loop_
_entity.id
_entity.type
_entity.pdbx_description
1 polymer ?
#
loop_
_entity_poly.entity_id
_entity_poly.type
_entity_poly.pdbx_seq_one_letter_code
_entity_poly.pdbx_strand_id
1 'polypeptide(L)'
;METRPRRNIRCCLATAVMLHQMIKNQIARRVRRRRQLKRVLTLLIHWKEERGLYLKINTSCPLIAVYANPEACMKKDFRVSRETFRHLMQRIPNMKDHGWKPDMELLVFLYYLGHGLSLAVVSATFGMPKSTVHDIVHRVSAKITSKLPEVISFPSAEELPNICQGFATLAQNPAFD
;
A
#
# COMPACT_ATOMS: atom_id res chain seq x y z
N MET A 1 75.42 35.22 -25.05
CA MET A 1 74.85 35.83 -23.83
C MET A 1 73.34 35.62 -23.84
N GLU A 2 72.87 34.52 -23.28
CA GLU A 2 71.44 34.17 -23.21
C GLU A 2 70.74 34.92 -22.07
N THR A 3 69.75 35.73 -22.41
CA THR A 3 68.86 36.40 -21.44
C THR A 3 67.68 35.49 -21.07
N ARG A 4 67.68 34.98 -19.83
CA ARG A 4 66.63 34.13 -19.25
C ARG A 4 65.36 34.92 -18.84
N PRO A 5 64.18 34.27 -18.80
CA PRO A 5 62.87 34.94 -18.90
C PRO A 5 62.28 35.34 -17.54
N ARG A 6 62.10 36.66 -17.30
CA ARG A 6 61.40 37.20 -16.11
C ARG A 6 59.87 37.24 -16.21
N ARG A 7 59.25 36.64 -17.25
CA ARG A 7 57.78 36.64 -17.45
C ARG A 7 57.03 35.45 -16.81
N ASN A 8 57.71 34.38 -16.41
CA ASN A 8 57.03 33.14 -16.00
C ASN A 8 56.51 33.10 -14.55
N ILE A 9 57.14 33.81 -13.61
CA ILE A 9 56.82 33.67 -12.17
C ILE A 9 55.44 34.27 -11.83
N ARG A 10 55.08 35.41 -12.43
CA ARG A 10 53.77 36.05 -12.20
C ARG A 10 52.61 35.25 -12.81
N CYS A 11 52.83 34.59 -13.94
CA CYS A 11 51.83 33.73 -14.58
C CYS A 11 51.56 32.47 -13.72
N CYS A 12 52.62 31.85 -13.20
CA CYS A 12 52.50 30.67 -12.32
C CYS A 12 51.81 30.99 -10.97
N LEU A 13 52.06 32.16 -10.38
CA LEU A 13 51.37 32.58 -9.16
C LEU A 13 49.89 32.86 -9.40
N ALA A 14 49.54 33.48 -10.54
CA ALA A 14 48.14 33.73 -10.91
C ALA A 14 47.37 32.42 -11.14
N THR A 15 47.97 31.43 -11.81
CA THR A 15 47.33 30.12 -12.01
C THR A 15 47.19 29.34 -10.71
N ALA A 16 48.18 29.39 -9.81
CA ALA A 16 48.09 28.76 -8.49
C ALA A 16 46.97 29.35 -7.62
N VAL A 17 46.81 30.68 -7.62
CA VAL A 17 45.72 31.37 -6.91
C VAL A 17 44.36 31.01 -7.50
N MET A 18 44.24 30.97 -8.83
CA MET A 18 43.00 30.54 -9.51
C MET A 18 42.64 29.08 -9.20
N LEU A 19 43.64 28.18 -9.19
CA LEU A 19 43.44 26.76 -8.88
C LEU A 19 42.98 26.57 -7.43
N HIS A 20 43.60 27.27 -6.47
CA HIS A 20 43.22 27.24 -5.06
C HIS A 20 41.79 27.74 -4.85
N GLN A 21 41.42 28.83 -5.52
CA GLN A 21 40.06 29.37 -5.47
C GLN A 21 39.04 28.41 -6.11
N MET A 22 39.39 27.75 -7.20
CA MET A 22 38.55 26.71 -7.81
C MET A 22 38.36 25.51 -6.88
N ILE A 23 39.43 25.00 -6.25
CA ILE A 23 39.36 23.88 -5.30
C ILE A 23 38.48 24.25 -4.10
N LYS A 24 38.66 25.44 -3.51
CA LYS A 24 37.81 25.95 -2.42
C LYS A 24 36.34 26.02 -2.84
N ASN A 25 36.06 26.52 -4.03
CA ASN A 25 34.70 26.59 -4.58
C ASN A 25 34.11 25.20 -4.84
N GLN A 26 34.90 24.23 -5.32
CA GLN A 26 34.45 22.85 -5.52
C GLN A 26 34.13 22.15 -4.18
N ILE A 27 34.98 22.32 -3.15
CA ILE A 27 34.72 21.80 -1.81
C ILE A 27 33.46 22.45 -1.22
N ALA A 28 33.33 23.77 -1.32
CA ALA A 28 32.14 24.49 -0.85
C ALA A 28 30.86 24.02 -1.57
N ARG A 29 30.91 23.76 -2.89
CA ARG A 29 29.79 23.19 -3.66
C ARG A 29 29.43 21.78 -3.18
N ARG A 30 30.43 20.90 -2.94
CA ARG A 30 30.21 19.54 -2.40
C ARG A 30 29.59 19.59 -1.00
N VAL A 31 30.05 20.48 -0.12
CA VAL A 31 29.49 20.67 1.23
C VAL A 31 28.06 21.21 1.16
N ARG A 32 27.76 22.19 0.31
CA ARG A 32 26.39 22.69 0.10
C ARG A 32 25.45 21.60 -0.41
N ARG A 33 25.87 20.81 -1.42
CA ARG A 33 25.09 19.66 -1.92
C ARG A 33 24.84 18.62 -0.83
N ARG A 34 25.86 18.27 -0.03
CA ARG A 34 25.69 17.35 1.11
C ARG A 34 24.71 17.89 2.16
N ARG A 35 24.77 19.20 2.48
CA ARG A 35 23.82 19.84 3.41
C ARG A 35 22.39 19.86 2.85
N GLN A 36 22.23 20.16 1.56
CA GLN A 36 20.92 20.11 0.90
C GLN A 36 20.35 18.68 0.88
N LEU A 37 21.15 17.69 0.48
CA LEU A 37 20.73 16.29 0.51
C LEU A 37 20.39 15.81 1.93
N LYS A 38 21.17 16.21 2.94
CA LYS A 38 20.83 15.94 4.35
C LYS A 38 19.49 16.56 4.73
N ARG A 39 19.22 17.82 4.37
CA ARG A 39 17.91 18.46 4.64
C ARG A 39 16.76 17.73 3.95
N VAL A 40 16.91 17.37 2.68
CA VAL A 40 15.90 16.59 1.95
C VAL A 40 15.69 15.23 2.59
N LEU A 41 16.76 14.55 2.99
CA LEU A 41 16.67 13.26 3.69
C LEU A 41 15.99 13.41 5.05
N THR A 42 16.31 14.44 5.83
CA THR A 42 15.66 14.73 7.11
C THR A 42 14.17 15.02 6.92
N LEU A 43 13.80 15.78 5.87
CA LEU A 43 12.41 15.95 5.50
C LEU A 43 11.79 14.59 5.17
N LEU A 44 12.36 13.79 4.27
CA LEU A 44 11.81 12.48 3.90
C LEU A 44 11.65 11.53 5.11
N ILE A 45 12.58 11.55 6.06
CA ILE A 45 12.49 10.79 7.32
C ILE A 45 11.34 11.32 8.17
N HIS A 46 11.25 12.65 8.34
CA HIS A 46 10.17 13.29 9.09
C HIS A 46 8.80 13.03 8.46
N TRP A 47 8.68 13.16 7.13
CA TRP A 47 7.48 12.80 6.38
C TRP A 47 7.13 11.32 6.55
N LYS A 48 8.11 10.40 6.58
CA LYS A 48 7.90 8.97 6.86
C LYS A 48 7.46 8.72 8.30
N GLU A 49 7.97 9.45 9.27
CA GLU A 49 7.53 9.41 10.67
C GLU A 49 6.13 9.99 10.87
N GLU A 50 5.79 11.09 10.19
CA GLU A 50 4.44 11.63 10.15
C GLU A 50 3.46 10.64 9.50
N ARG A 51 3.91 9.84 8.52
CA ARG A 51 3.11 8.70 8.06
C ARG A 51 2.78 7.72 9.18
N GLY A 52 3.70 7.53 10.13
CA GLY A 52 3.48 6.68 11.30
C GLY A 52 2.40 7.19 12.27
N LEU A 53 2.07 8.48 12.27
CA LEU A 53 1.09 9.05 13.20
C LEU A 53 -0.37 8.70 12.85
N TYR A 54 -0.70 8.54 11.56
CA TYR A 54 -2.02 8.06 11.12
C TYR A 54 -2.10 6.53 10.96
N LEU A 55 -0.96 5.82 11.01
CA LEU A 55 -0.87 4.35 10.92
C LEU A 55 -0.89 3.66 12.29
N LYS A 56 -1.39 4.33 13.34
CA LYS A 56 -1.57 3.68 14.63
C LYS A 56 -2.76 2.74 14.56
N ILE A 57 -2.46 1.46 14.31
CA ILE A 57 -3.39 0.36 14.51
C ILE A 57 -3.98 0.50 15.91
N ASN A 58 -5.30 0.60 16.02
CA ASN A 58 -5.96 0.54 17.30
C ASN A 58 -5.72 -0.86 17.90
N THR A 59 -4.73 -0.98 18.78
CA THR A 59 -4.38 -2.26 19.43
C THR A 59 -5.49 -2.76 20.35
N SER A 60 -6.42 -1.88 20.73
CA SER A 60 -7.64 -2.25 21.46
C SER A 60 -8.75 -2.76 20.54
N CYS A 61 -8.55 -2.79 19.21
CA CYS A 61 -9.53 -3.34 18.28
C CYS A 61 -9.58 -4.87 18.44
N PRO A 62 -10.70 -5.44 18.93
CA PRO A 62 -10.80 -6.88 19.18
C PRO A 62 -10.67 -7.69 17.88
N LEU A 63 -11.04 -7.11 16.74
CA LEU A 63 -10.95 -7.76 15.43
C LEU A 63 -9.50 -8.02 15.00
N ILE A 64 -8.59 -7.12 15.34
CA ILE A 64 -7.17 -7.29 15.05
C ILE A 64 -6.58 -8.38 15.94
N ALA A 65 -7.04 -8.50 17.19
CA ALA A 65 -6.66 -9.58 18.08
C ALA A 65 -7.14 -10.95 17.56
N VAL A 66 -8.36 -11.03 17.00
CA VAL A 66 -8.89 -12.24 16.34
C VAL A 66 -8.03 -12.63 15.12
N TYR A 67 -7.59 -11.66 14.31
CA TYR A 67 -6.68 -11.95 13.22
C TYR A 67 -5.30 -12.41 13.72
N ALA A 68 -4.76 -11.78 14.76
CA ALA A 68 -3.45 -12.10 15.31
C ALA A 68 -3.39 -13.49 15.98
N ASN A 69 -4.48 -13.96 16.58
CA ASN A 69 -4.56 -15.27 17.20
C ASN A 69 -4.83 -16.37 16.15
N PRO A 70 -3.91 -17.31 15.90
CA PRO A 70 -4.09 -18.38 14.90
C PRO A 70 -5.31 -19.27 15.16
N GLU A 71 -5.59 -19.55 16.43
CA GLU A 71 -6.67 -20.44 16.88
C GLU A 71 -8.05 -19.76 16.86
N ALA A 72 -8.10 -18.43 16.72
CA ALA A 72 -9.35 -17.71 16.70
C ALA A 72 -10.10 -17.88 15.37
N CYS A 73 -11.42 -18.09 15.48
CA CYS A 73 -12.30 -18.28 14.34
C CYS A 73 -12.61 -16.94 13.65
N MET A 74 -12.04 -16.73 12.46
CA MET A 74 -12.30 -15.54 11.64
C MET A 74 -13.71 -15.47 11.05
N LYS A 75 -14.40 -16.61 10.91
CA LYS A 75 -15.68 -16.68 10.20
C LYS A 75 -16.78 -15.88 10.91
N LYS A 76 -16.69 -15.73 12.23
CA LYS A 76 -17.66 -14.96 13.01
C LYS A 76 -17.64 -13.48 12.63
N ASP A 77 -16.45 -12.89 12.58
CA ASP A 77 -16.28 -11.44 12.41
C ASP A 77 -15.96 -11.01 10.97
N PHE A 78 -15.42 -11.91 10.15
CA PHE A 78 -15.03 -11.58 8.76
C PHE A 78 -15.79 -12.39 7.71
N ARG A 79 -16.70 -13.28 8.14
CA ARG A 79 -17.50 -14.20 7.28
C ARG A 79 -16.69 -15.19 6.42
N VAL A 80 -15.36 -15.15 6.51
CA VAL A 80 -14.44 -16.04 5.77
C VAL A 80 -13.55 -16.82 6.73
N SER A 81 -13.08 -17.99 6.30
CA SER A 81 -12.05 -18.73 7.05
C SER A 81 -10.68 -18.08 6.87
N ARG A 82 -9.74 -18.45 7.75
CA ARG A 82 -8.35 -17.99 7.66
C ARG A 82 -7.67 -18.47 6.36
N GLU A 83 -8.01 -19.68 5.92
CA GLU A 83 -7.53 -20.23 4.65
C GLU A 83 -8.05 -19.42 3.45
N THR A 84 -9.36 -19.16 3.40
CA THR A 84 -9.96 -18.31 2.35
C THR A 84 -9.35 -16.90 2.35
N PHE A 85 -9.12 -16.31 3.53
CA PHE A 85 -8.45 -15.01 3.64
C PHE A 85 -7.05 -15.03 3.01
N ARG A 86 -6.25 -16.07 3.29
CA ARG A 86 -4.91 -16.22 2.70
C ARG A 86 -4.96 -16.38 1.19
N HIS A 87 -5.91 -17.16 0.67
CA HIS A 87 -6.09 -17.28 -0.77
C HIS A 87 -6.54 -15.97 -1.43
N LEU A 88 -7.42 -15.20 -0.79
CA LEU A 88 -7.79 -13.87 -1.26
C LEU A 88 -6.59 -12.92 -1.29
N MET A 89 -5.76 -12.92 -0.24
CA MET A 89 -4.54 -12.13 -0.17
C MET A 89 -3.54 -12.46 -1.28
N GLN A 90 -3.46 -13.72 -1.71
CA GLN A 90 -2.60 -14.14 -2.81
C GLN A 90 -3.13 -13.71 -4.19
N ARG A 91 -4.45 -13.63 -4.35
CA ARG A 91 -5.11 -13.32 -5.63
C ARG A 91 -5.34 -11.84 -5.87
N ILE A 92 -5.50 -11.05 -4.80
CA ILE A 92 -5.73 -9.61 -4.91
C ILE A 92 -4.38 -8.92 -5.13
N PRO A 93 -4.18 -8.19 -6.25
CA PRO A 93 -2.90 -7.55 -6.55
C PRO A 93 -2.52 -6.52 -5.47
N ASN A 94 -1.21 -6.32 -5.25
CA ASN A 94 -0.65 -5.44 -4.22
C ASN A 94 -1.45 -4.14 -4.06
N MET A 95 -2.05 -3.98 -2.88
CA MET A 95 -2.68 -2.74 -2.42
C MET A 95 -1.56 -1.70 -2.27
N LYS A 96 -1.78 -0.48 -2.80
CA LYS A 96 -0.74 0.56 -2.98
C LYS A 96 0.05 0.83 -1.68
N ASP A 97 1.21 1.48 -1.79
CA ASP A 97 2.05 1.92 -0.66
C ASP A 97 1.55 3.21 0.03
N HIS A 98 0.28 3.27 0.40
CA HIS A 98 -0.30 4.36 1.23
C HIS A 98 -0.11 4.11 2.73
N GLY A 99 0.66 3.08 3.11
CA GLY A 99 1.19 2.88 4.46
C GLY A 99 0.46 1.82 5.29
N TRP A 100 -0.78 1.48 4.94
CA TRP A 100 -1.49 0.34 5.55
C TRP A 100 -1.05 -0.96 4.90
N LYS A 101 -0.86 -2.01 5.71
CA LYS A 101 -0.55 -3.33 5.18
C LYS A 101 -1.76 -3.88 4.40
N PRO A 102 -1.55 -4.63 3.30
CA PRO A 102 -2.65 -5.14 2.48
C PRO A 102 -3.62 -6.06 3.24
N ASP A 103 -3.13 -6.77 4.26
CA ASP A 103 -3.97 -7.60 5.12
C ASP A 103 -4.96 -6.76 5.93
N MET A 104 -4.53 -5.61 6.47
CA MET A 104 -5.39 -4.67 7.17
C MET A 104 -6.49 -4.10 6.28
N GLU A 105 -6.16 -3.72 5.05
CA GLU A 105 -7.16 -3.22 4.09
C GLU A 105 -8.21 -4.29 3.77
N LEU A 106 -7.77 -5.54 3.57
CA LEU A 106 -8.68 -6.65 3.30
C LEU A 106 -9.57 -6.96 4.51
N LEU A 107 -9.03 -6.92 5.73
CA LEU A 107 -9.81 -7.13 6.96
C LEU A 107 -10.89 -6.05 7.14
N VAL A 108 -10.55 -4.78 6.90
CA VAL A 108 -11.50 -3.66 6.94
C VAL A 108 -12.61 -3.87 5.91
N PHE A 109 -12.24 -4.24 4.68
CA PHE A 109 -13.20 -4.51 3.62
C PHE A 109 -14.13 -5.68 3.94
N LEU A 110 -13.58 -6.81 4.41
CA LEU A 110 -14.36 -8.01 4.75
C LEU A 110 -15.31 -7.75 5.92
N TYR A 111 -14.86 -7.01 6.93
CA TYR A 111 -15.72 -6.63 8.05
C TYR A 111 -16.87 -5.72 7.60
N TYR A 112 -16.57 -4.72 6.75
CA TYR A 112 -17.57 -3.84 6.15
C TYR A 112 -18.59 -4.63 5.33
N LEU A 113 -18.11 -5.47 4.40
CA LEU A 113 -18.95 -6.23 3.47
C LEU A 113 -19.76 -7.31 4.18
N GLY A 114 -19.12 -8.08 5.06
CA GLY A 114 -19.73 -9.23 5.75
C GLY A 114 -20.80 -8.87 6.78
N HIS A 115 -20.88 -7.59 7.16
CA HIS A 115 -21.87 -7.07 8.09
C HIS A 115 -22.77 -5.96 7.52
N GLY A 116 -22.50 -5.46 6.31
CA GLY A 116 -23.29 -4.38 5.71
C GLY A 116 -23.28 -3.09 6.53
N LEU A 117 -22.13 -2.75 7.15
CA LEU A 117 -22.04 -1.65 8.12
C LEU A 117 -21.88 -0.29 7.46
N SER A 118 -22.20 0.78 8.20
CA SER A 118 -21.85 2.14 7.77
C SER A 118 -20.35 2.38 7.92
N LEU A 119 -19.79 3.24 7.05
CA LEU A 119 -18.37 3.62 7.10
C LEU A 119 -17.97 4.25 8.45
N ALA A 120 -18.91 4.88 9.16
CA ALA A 120 -18.67 5.46 10.49
C ALA A 120 -18.44 4.38 11.56
N VAL A 121 -19.19 3.29 11.52
CA VAL A 121 -19.00 2.16 12.45
C VAL A 121 -17.64 1.51 12.21
N VAL A 122 -17.31 1.22 10.95
CA VAL A 122 -16.02 0.61 10.59
C VAL A 122 -14.86 1.53 10.96
N SER A 123 -15.00 2.83 10.72
CA SER A 123 -14.03 3.87 11.16
C SER A 123 -13.78 3.82 12.66
N ALA A 124 -14.84 3.79 13.48
CA ALA A 124 -14.73 3.68 14.92
C ALA A 124 -14.09 2.35 15.36
N THR A 125 -14.51 1.22 14.76
CA THR A 125 -14.01 -0.11 15.10
C THR A 125 -12.51 -0.25 14.86
N PHE A 126 -12.01 0.20 13.71
CA PHE A 126 -10.60 0.08 13.35
C PHE A 126 -9.74 1.27 13.81
N GLY A 127 -10.37 2.33 14.34
CA GLY A 127 -9.67 3.57 14.70
C GLY A 127 -9.09 4.30 13.49
N MET A 128 -9.71 4.16 12.32
CA MET A 128 -9.26 4.76 11.06
C MET A 128 -10.15 5.95 10.70
N PRO A 129 -9.63 7.02 10.05
CA PRO A 129 -10.48 8.08 9.51
C PRO A 129 -11.53 7.54 8.53
N LYS A 130 -12.74 8.09 8.55
CA LYS A 130 -13.83 7.67 7.65
C LYS A 130 -13.45 7.76 6.18
N SER A 131 -12.68 8.77 5.78
CA SER A 131 -12.15 8.92 4.42
C SER A 131 -11.21 7.77 4.05
N THR A 132 -10.34 7.35 4.97
CA THR A 132 -9.47 6.19 4.78
C THR A 132 -10.28 4.90 4.59
N VAL A 133 -11.29 4.67 5.42
CA VAL A 133 -12.17 3.50 5.29
C VAL A 133 -12.92 3.52 3.96
N HIS A 134 -13.47 4.67 3.57
CA HIS A 134 -14.11 4.85 2.26
C HIS A 134 -13.15 4.46 1.12
N ASP A 135 -11.93 4.99 1.14
CA ASP A 135 -10.94 4.73 0.10
C ASP A 135 -10.51 3.26 0.06
N ILE A 136 -10.37 2.61 1.22
CA ILE A 136 -10.10 1.17 1.33
C ILE A 136 -11.24 0.39 0.69
N VAL A 137 -12.49 0.66 1.09
CA VAL A 137 -13.66 -0.09 0.61
C VAL A 137 -13.77 -0.02 -0.91
N HIS A 138 -13.69 1.18 -1.49
CA HIS A 138 -13.78 1.34 -2.94
C HIS A 138 -12.61 0.68 -3.68
N ARG A 139 -11.39 0.83 -3.16
CA ARG A 139 -10.19 0.26 -3.77
C ARG A 139 -10.18 -1.28 -3.73
N VAL A 140 -10.48 -1.87 -2.57
CA VAL A 140 -10.51 -3.32 -2.42
C VAL A 140 -11.67 -3.91 -3.24
N SER A 141 -12.84 -3.26 -3.22
CA SER A 141 -13.98 -3.62 -4.07
C SER A 141 -13.59 -3.66 -5.56
N ALA A 142 -12.99 -2.59 -6.08
CA ALA A 142 -12.59 -2.53 -7.49
C ALA A 142 -11.62 -3.68 -7.88
N LYS A 143 -10.69 -4.03 -6.99
CA LYS A 143 -9.75 -5.12 -7.23
C LYS A 143 -10.40 -6.50 -7.20
N ILE A 144 -11.30 -6.74 -6.25
CA ILE A 144 -12.05 -7.99 -6.19
C ILE A 144 -12.93 -8.11 -7.43
N THR A 145 -13.65 -7.04 -7.80
CA THR A 145 -14.48 -6.99 -9.00
C THR A 145 -13.69 -7.27 -10.27
N SER A 146 -12.47 -6.74 -10.39
CA SER A 146 -11.59 -7.06 -11.54
C SER A 146 -11.20 -8.54 -11.66
N LYS A 147 -11.33 -9.31 -10.57
CA LYS A 147 -11.03 -10.74 -10.51
C LYS A 147 -12.27 -11.63 -10.60
N LEU A 148 -13.47 -11.07 -10.49
CA LEU A 148 -14.71 -11.85 -10.59
C LEU A 148 -14.82 -12.66 -11.88
N PRO A 149 -14.45 -12.15 -13.08
CA PRO A 149 -14.53 -12.93 -14.31
C PRO A 149 -13.64 -14.19 -14.32
N GLU A 150 -12.59 -14.22 -13.51
CA GLU A 150 -11.68 -15.39 -13.39
C GLU A 150 -12.26 -16.48 -12.47
N VAL A 151 -13.28 -16.16 -11.67
CA VAL A 151 -13.78 -17.03 -10.59
C VAL A 151 -15.28 -17.32 -10.72
N ILE A 152 -16.05 -16.39 -11.31
CA ILE A 152 -17.48 -16.50 -11.54
C ILE A 152 -17.71 -16.58 -13.04
N SER A 153 -18.18 -17.75 -13.48
CA SER A 153 -18.75 -17.94 -14.82
C SER A 153 -20.26 -17.89 -14.70
N PHE A 154 -20.91 -17.08 -15.54
CA PHE A 154 -22.36 -17.14 -15.69
C PHE A 154 -22.68 -18.19 -16.76
N PRO A 155 -23.69 -19.05 -16.52
CA PRO A 155 -24.06 -20.06 -17.50
C PRO A 155 -24.59 -19.42 -18.77
N SER A 156 -24.27 -20.04 -19.91
CA SER A 156 -24.84 -19.64 -21.20
C SER A 156 -26.33 -20.02 -21.28
N ALA A 157 -27.06 -19.41 -22.22
CA ALA A 157 -28.48 -19.73 -22.43
C ALA A 157 -28.71 -21.22 -22.76
N GLU A 158 -27.72 -21.88 -23.37
CA GLU A 158 -27.75 -23.31 -23.72
C GLU A 158 -27.48 -24.22 -22.51
N GLU A 159 -26.71 -23.74 -21.53
CA GLU A 159 -26.39 -24.47 -20.30
C GLU A 159 -27.51 -24.37 -19.25
N LEU A 160 -28.32 -23.30 -19.31
CA LEU A 160 -29.39 -23.02 -18.35
C LEU A 160 -30.38 -24.19 -18.17
N PRO A 161 -30.92 -24.84 -19.22
CA PRO A 161 -31.85 -25.96 -19.04
C PRO A 161 -31.26 -27.10 -18.23
N ASN A 162 -30.01 -27.47 -18.50
CA ASN A 162 -29.31 -28.55 -17.81
C ASN A 162 -29.05 -28.19 -16.33
N ILE A 163 -28.67 -26.94 -16.08
CA ILE A 163 -28.44 -26.44 -14.71
C ILE A 163 -29.75 -26.38 -13.93
N CYS A 164 -30.83 -25.86 -14.53
CA CYS A 164 -32.17 -25.83 -13.92
C CYS A 164 -32.66 -27.24 -13.58
N GLN A 165 -32.52 -28.20 -14.50
CA GLN A 165 -32.87 -29.61 -14.24
C GLN A 165 -32.05 -30.20 -13.08
N GLY A 166 -30.75 -29.87 -13.00
CA GLY A 166 -29.90 -30.27 -11.88
C GLY A 166 -30.41 -29.71 -10.54
N PHE A 167 -30.79 -28.44 -10.50
CA PHE A 167 -31.42 -27.84 -9.31
C PHE A 167 -32.75 -28.49 -8.96
N ALA A 168 -33.63 -28.77 -9.93
CA ALA A 168 -34.90 -29.46 -9.71
C ALA A 168 -34.69 -30.85 -9.09
N THR A 169 -33.72 -31.60 -9.63
CA THR A 169 -33.35 -32.94 -9.15
C THR A 169 -32.81 -32.90 -7.71
N LEU A 170 -31.97 -31.90 -7.39
CA LEU A 170 -31.41 -31.73 -6.04
C LEU A 170 -32.43 -31.21 -5.03
N ALA A 171 -33.34 -30.33 -5.46
CA ALA A 171 -34.34 -29.73 -4.59
C ALA A 171 -35.46 -30.71 -4.24
N GLN A 172 -35.72 -31.71 -5.10
CA GLN A 172 -36.82 -32.68 -4.96
C GLN A 172 -38.15 -32.00 -4.62
N ASN A 173 -38.39 -30.82 -5.21
CA ASN A 173 -39.52 -29.98 -4.91
C ASN A 173 -40.31 -29.72 -6.19
N PRO A 174 -41.63 -29.99 -6.21
CA PRO A 174 -42.48 -29.80 -7.40
C PRO A 174 -42.57 -28.34 -7.88
N ALA A 175 -42.06 -27.37 -7.11
CA ALA A 175 -41.92 -25.98 -7.57
C ALA A 175 -40.88 -25.80 -8.70
N PHE A 176 -40.07 -26.83 -8.98
CA PHE A 176 -39.04 -26.82 -10.04
C PHE A 176 -39.34 -27.77 -11.20
N ASP A 177 -40.54 -28.37 -11.24
CA ASP A 177 -41.04 -29.17 -12.37
C ASP A 177 -41.62 -28.31 -13.50
#